data_AF-A0A2T6ALJ0-F1
#
_entry.id   AF-A0A2T6ALJ0-F1
#
_cell.length_a   1.000
_cell.length_b   1.000
_cell.length_c   1.000
_cell.angle_alpha   90.00
_cell.angle_beta   90.00
_cell.angle_gamma   90.00
#
_symmetry.space_group_name_H-M   'P 1'
#
loop_
_entity.id
_entity.type
_entity.pdbx_description
1 polymer ?
#
loop_
_entity_poly.entity_id
_entity_poly.type
_entity_poly.pdbx_seq_one_letter_code
_entity_poly.pdbx_strand_id
1 'polypeptide(L)'
;MIIGVVGCLLGLTAWELYWRSQGFTADLDDDDNLWAIHRARVEEATEDDVILIGSSRVYFDLQLDEWEQETGKRPIQLAIEGTSPLYAFDDLVNNSDFKGTIVVGVTESLFFSTVFPEAPPNEKINKRIKYYKDRTYADRLNNSLSIPIQNSFAFVSDVSGVDGIKLKSLLDEIKIGERVPDPMPPFHVFSSVDESRNLRMTERTATDTAFAGTIKKVWMFFRNAGGDFEPEKEATTEFFVENVKKFRDRGGKVVLIRCPSTGDVRGFEKKVFPRKEYWDQLVEKSDVPAYHFEDYQKLKDYDCPEWSHLSAEDADNFTEAFVDLLFRDGHISKSDRIDQLTNN
;
A
#
# COMPACT_ATOMS: atom_id res chain seq x y z
N MET A 1 -38.75 -24.39 8.17
CA MET A 1 -37.55 -24.39 7.30
C MET A 1 -37.69 -23.36 6.18
N ILE A 2 -38.68 -23.49 5.28
CA ILE A 2 -38.89 -22.55 4.15
C ILE A 2 -39.08 -21.09 4.61
N ILE A 3 -39.94 -20.83 5.61
CA ILE A 3 -40.16 -19.47 6.14
C ILE A 3 -38.86 -18.86 6.69
N GLY A 4 -38.02 -19.67 7.35
CA GLY A 4 -36.74 -19.22 7.89
C GLY A 4 -35.74 -18.88 6.79
N VAL A 5 -35.61 -19.73 5.78
CA VAL A 5 -34.74 -19.49 4.62
C VAL A 5 -35.17 -18.24 3.86
N VAL A 6 -36.48 -18.08 3.61
CA VAL A 6 -37.03 -16.89 2.93
C VAL A 6 -36.79 -15.64 3.77
N GLY A 7 -37.00 -15.70 5.09
CA GLY A 7 -36.71 -14.58 5.99
C GLY A 7 -35.23 -14.18 5.98
N CYS A 8 -34.31 -15.15 6.01
CA CYS A 8 -32.88 -14.89 5.91
C CYS A 8 -32.51 -14.23 4.58
N LEU A 9 -33.03 -14.74 3.45
CA LEU A 9 -32.77 -14.17 2.13
C LEU A 9 -33.28 -12.73 2.02
N LEU A 10 -34.51 -12.47 2.46
CA LEU A 10 -35.08 -11.12 2.48
C LEU A 10 -34.27 -10.17 3.36
N GLY A 11 -33.82 -10.63 4.53
CA GLY A 11 -32.96 -9.85 5.42
C GLY A 11 -31.62 -9.49 4.77
N LEU A 12 -30.93 -10.46 4.18
CA LEU A 12 -29.66 -10.23 3.48
C LEU A 12 -29.83 -9.31 2.26
N THR A 13 -30.91 -9.47 1.48
CA THR A 13 -31.21 -8.57 0.36
C THR A 13 -31.48 -7.14 0.83
N ALA A 14 -32.28 -6.96 1.88
CA ALA A 14 -32.54 -5.63 2.43
C ALA A 14 -31.26 -4.97 2.97
N TRP A 15 -30.41 -5.76 3.61
CA TRP A 15 -29.12 -5.31 4.15
C TRP A 15 -28.15 -4.87 3.04
N GLU A 16 -28.02 -5.66 1.99
CA GLU A 16 -27.21 -5.31 0.81
C GLU A 16 -27.71 -4.04 0.12
N LEU A 17 -29.02 -3.94 -0.12
CA LEU A 17 -29.62 -2.77 -0.77
C LEU A 17 -29.45 -1.51 0.08
N TYR A 18 -29.54 -1.63 1.41
CA TYR A 18 -29.30 -0.52 2.32
C TYR A 18 -27.87 -0.01 2.20
N TRP A 19 -26.84 -0.88 2.32
CA TRP A 19 -25.45 -0.43 2.26
C TRP A 19 -25.07 0.15 0.90
N ARG A 20 -25.54 -0.46 -0.21
CA ARG A 20 -25.37 0.14 -1.54
C ARG A 20 -26.01 1.52 -1.66
N SER A 21 -27.17 1.74 -1.04
CA SER A 21 -27.80 3.06 -1.00
C SER A 21 -26.99 4.10 -0.23
N GLN A 22 -26.12 3.67 0.69
CA GLN A 22 -25.18 4.53 1.42
C GLN A 22 -23.85 4.73 0.68
N GLY A 23 -23.71 4.20 -0.54
CA GLY A 23 -22.53 4.37 -1.38
C GLY A 23 -21.47 3.27 -1.20
N PHE A 24 -21.73 2.24 -0.38
CA PHE A 24 -20.81 1.10 -0.26
C PHE A 24 -20.88 0.24 -1.53
N THR A 25 -19.71 -0.12 -2.04
CA THR A 25 -19.55 -1.08 -3.13
C THR A 25 -19.00 -2.39 -2.57
N ALA A 26 -19.12 -3.45 -3.36
CA ALA A 26 -18.32 -4.64 -3.11
C ALA A 26 -16.84 -4.25 -3.27
N ASP A 27 -16.01 -4.60 -2.30
CA ASP A 27 -14.56 -4.50 -2.37
C ASP A 27 -13.93 -5.74 -1.74
N LEU A 28 -12.61 -5.85 -1.86
CA LEU A 28 -11.85 -6.84 -1.14
C LEU A 28 -11.21 -6.21 0.08
N ASP A 29 -11.15 -6.99 1.14
CA ASP A 29 -10.33 -6.63 2.29
C ASP A 29 -8.86 -6.88 1.94
N ASP A 30 -8.00 -5.87 2.13
CA ASP A 30 -6.55 -6.08 2.09
C ASP A 30 -6.10 -6.86 3.34
N ASP A 31 -6.42 -8.14 3.37
CA ASP A 31 -6.20 -9.02 4.52
C ASP A 31 -4.87 -9.80 4.42
N ASP A 32 -4.60 -10.62 5.44
CA ASP A 32 -3.40 -11.44 5.49
C ASP A 32 -3.38 -12.49 4.34
N ASN A 33 -4.54 -12.94 3.84
CA ASN A 33 -4.63 -13.90 2.74
C ASN A 33 -4.31 -13.26 1.39
N LEU A 34 -4.92 -12.12 1.08
CA LEU A 34 -4.74 -11.44 -0.18
C LEU A 34 -3.26 -11.09 -0.36
N TRP A 35 -2.61 -10.55 0.67
CA TRP A 35 -1.16 -10.32 0.65
C TRP A 35 -0.37 -11.62 0.45
N ALA A 36 -0.71 -12.70 1.16
CA ALA A 36 0.00 -13.98 1.06
C ALA A 36 -0.14 -14.63 -0.33
N ILE A 37 -1.23 -14.39 -1.06
CA ILE A 37 -1.38 -14.86 -2.45
C ILE A 37 -0.42 -14.12 -3.37
N HIS A 38 -0.34 -12.79 -3.26
CA HIS A 38 0.60 -12.00 -4.06
C HIS A 38 2.05 -12.29 -3.70
N ARG A 39 2.35 -12.54 -2.41
CA ARG A 39 3.69 -13.00 -2.01
C ARG A 39 4.03 -14.36 -2.60
N ALA A 40 3.05 -15.25 -2.79
CA ALA A 40 3.27 -16.55 -3.43
C ALA A 40 3.63 -16.43 -4.91
N ARG A 41 3.07 -15.44 -5.62
CA ARG A 41 3.36 -15.20 -7.04
C ARG A 41 4.83 -14.86 -7.29
N VAL A 42 5.53 -14.35 -6.28
CA VAL A 42 6.98 -14.09 -6.34
C VAL A 42 7.78 -15.38 -6.59
N GLU A 43 7.31 -16.53 -6.10
CA GLU A 43 8.00 -17.82 -6.31
C GLU A 43 7.95 -18.28 -7.78
N GLU A 44 7.02 -17.74 -8.56
CA GLU A 44 6.84 -18.02 -9.98
C GLU A 44 7.37 -16.87 -10.86
N ALA A 45 7.85 -15.79 -10.25
CA ALA A 45 8.31 -14.61 -10.96
C ALA A 45 9.70 -14.79 -11.56
N THR A 46 9.93 -14.14 -12.69
CA THR A 46 11.13 -14.18 -13.51
C THR A 46 12.01 -12.94 -13.32
N GLU A 47 13.18 -12.90 -13.94
CA GLU A 47 14.10 -11.77 -13.86
C GLU A 47 13.62 -10.48 -14.55
N ASP A 48 12.57 -10.59 -15.36
CA ASP A 48 11.94 -9.45 -16.02
C ASP A 48 10.77 -8.87 -15.22
N ASP A 49 10.33 -9.57 -14.16
CA ASP A 49 9.20 -9.13 -13.36
C ASP A 49 9.63 -8.07 -12.33
N VAL A 50 8.66 -7.27 -11.91
CA VAL A 50 8.86 -6.17 -10.95
C VAL A 50 8.01 -6.42 -9.71
N ILE A 51 8.61 -6.25 -8.53
CA ILE A 51 7.93 -6.27 -7.25
C ILE A 51 7.92 -4.87 -6.67
N LEU A 52 6.75 -4.40 -6.22
CA LEU A 52 6.60 -3.13 -5.51
C LEU A 52 6.51 -3.41 -4.01
N ILE A 53 7.40 -2.81 -3.22
CA ILE A 53 7.32 -2.80 -1.76
C ILE A 53 7.38 -1.38 -1.25
N GLY A 54 6.73 -1.11 -0.11
CA GLY A 54 6.67 0.24 0.44
C GLY A 54 5.56 0.39 1.47
N SER A 55 5.40 1.63 1.90
CA SER A 55 4.29 2.08 2.73
C SER A 55 3.03 2.33 1.89
N SER A 56 2.06 3.03 2.48
CA SER A 56 0.88 3.52 1.76
C SER A 56 1.21 4.40 0.56
N ARG A 57 2.37 5.08 0.50
CA ARG A 57 2.70 5.90 -0.69
C ARG A 57 2.91 5.09 -1.95
N VAL A 58 3.71 4.02 -1.90
CA VAL A 58 3.82 3.11 -3.05
C VAL A 58 2.49 2.44 -3.35
N TYR A 59 1.71 2.14 -2.30
CA TYR A 59 0.45 1.44 -2.47
C TYR A 59 -0.62 2.29 -3.18
N PHE A 60 -0.69 3.60 -2.86
CA PHE A 60 -1.60 4.56 -3.49
C PHE A 60 -1.06 5.13 -4.80
N ASP A 61 0.24 5.41 -4.87
CA ASP A 61 0.79 6.28 -5.92
C ASP A 61 1.30 5.50 -7.14
N LEU A 62 1.49 4.17 -7.03
CA LEU A 62 1.87 3.31 -8.16
C LEU A 62 0.73 2.38 -8.57
N GLN A 63 0.25 2.55 -9.80
CA GLN A 63 -0.96 1.93 -10.33
C GLN A 63 -0.61 0.75 -11.24
N LEU A 64 -1.08 -0.44 -10.88
CA LEU A 64 -0.68 -1.68 -11.57
C LEU A 64 -1.19 -1.75 -13.01
N ASP A 65 -2.37 -1.18 -13.28
CA ASP A 65 -2.98 -1.16 -14.62
C ASP A 65 -2.17 -0.30 -15.59
N GLU A 66 -1.79 0.92 -15.18
CA GLU A 66 -0.97 1.81 -16.01
C GLU A 66 0.44 1.25 -16.20
N TRP A 67 1.01 0.61 -15.17
CA TRP A 67 2.28 -0.09 -15.32
C TRP A 67 2.18 -1.22 -16.35
N GLU A 68 1.11 -2.02 -16.30
CA GLU A 68 0.90 -3.11 -17.26
C GLU A 68 0.64 -2.58 -18.68
N GLN A 69 -0.07 -1.46 -18.83
CA GLN A 69 -0.29 -0.82 -20.12
C GLN A 69 1.04 -0.35 -20.74
N GLU A 70 1.92 0.24 -19.95
CA GLU A 70 3.20 0.78 -20.45
C GLU A 70 4.27 -0.30 -20.71
N THR A 71 4.26 -1.36 -19.90
CA THR A 71 5.31 -2.39 -19.91
C THR A 71 4.89 -3.73 -20.50
N GLY A 72 3.60 -4.02 -20.52
CA GLY A 72 3.04 -5.32 -20.89
C GLY A 72 3.26 -6.40 -19.83
N LYS A 73 3.72 -6.01 -18.63
CA LYS A 73 3.91 -6.88 -17.47
C LYS A 73 3.37 -6.20 -16.23
N ARG A 74 2.38 -6.82 -15.59
CA ARG A 74 1.85 -6.34 -14.32
C ARG A 74 2.84 -6.58 -13.18
N PRO A 75 3.21 -5.55 -12.39
CA PRO A 75 4.08 -5.76 -11.24
C PRO A 75 3.32 -6.45 -10.09
N ILE A 76 4.06 -7.09 -9.18
CA ILE A 76 3.52 -7.72 -7.97
C ILE A 76 3.53 -6.71 -6.82
N GLN A 77 2.35 -6.33 -6.32
CA GLN A 77 2.19 -5.34 -5.25
C GLN A 77 2.24 -5.98 -3.85
N LEU A 78 3.28 -5.65 -3.09
CA LEU A 78 3.50 -6.12 -1.72
C LEU A 78 3.59 -4.99 -0.69
N ALA A 79 3.42 -3.72 -1.11
CA ALA A 79 3.31 -2.59 -0.19
C ALA A 79 2.12 -2.74 0.76
N ILE A 80 2.23 -2.10 1.93
CA ILE A 80 1.23 -2.13 2.98
C ILE A 80 1.18 -0.75 3.66
N GLU A 81 -0.02 -0.23 3.83
CA GLU A 81 -0.27 1.02 4.52
C GLU A 81 0.26 1.03 5.95
N GLY A 82 0.90 2.14 6.32
CA GLY A 82 1.46 2.34 7.67
C GLY A 82 2.68 1.49 8.00
N THR A 83 3.30 0.80 7.02
CA THR A 83 4.46 -0.07 7.27
C THR A 83 5.76 0.44 6.66
N SER A 84 6.87 -0.07 7.20
CA SER A 84 8.20 0.05 6.61
C SER A 84 8.46 -1.07 5.59
N PRO A 85 9.15 -0.81 4.46
CA PRO A 85 9.48 -1.86 3.49
C PRO A 85 10.58 -2.82 3.96
N LEU A 86 11.28 -2.52 5.05
CA LEU A 86 12.50 -3.22 5.46
C LEU A 86 12.29 -4.74 5.56
N TYR A 87 11.28 -5.20 6.28
CA TYR A 87 11.03 -6.63 6.46
C TYR A 87 10.41 -7.32 5.24
N ALA A 88 9.66 -6.59 4.41
CA ALA A 88 9.23 -7.12 3.11
C ALA A 88 10.45 -7.38 2.22
N PHE A 89 11.39 -6.44 2.19
CA PHE A 89 12.63 -6.59 1.44
C PHE A 89 13.49 -7.73 2.00
N ASP A 90 13.68 -7.79 3.32
CA ASP A 90 14.42 -8.87 3.97
C ASP A 90 13.80 -10.25 3.68
N ASP A 91 12.48 -10.38 3.70
CA ASP A 91 11.82 -11.64 3.35
C ASP A 91 12.05 -12.04 1.89
N LEU A 92 11.93 -11.10 0.94
CA LEU A 92 12.21 -11.36 -0.47
C LEU A 92 13.69 -11.75 -0.67
N VAL A 93 14.61 -11.07 0.01
CA VAL A 93 16.04 -11.33 -0.11
C VAL A 93 16.44 -12.65 0.55
N ASN A 94 15.89 -13.03 1.69
CA ASN A 94 16.37 -14.21 2.42
C ASN A 94 15.48 -15.45 2.23
N ASN A 95 14.24 -15.31 1.71
CA ASN A 95 13.26 -16.38 1.58
C ASN A 95 12.62 -16.48 0.17
N SER A 96 13.31 -16.03 -0.88
CA SER A 96 12.92 -16.32 -2.27
C SER A 96 14.15 -16.35 -3.19
N ASP A 97 14.02 -17.03 -4.33
CA ASP A 97 15.04 -17.07 -5.39
C ASP A 97 14.88 -15.91 -6.41
N PHE A 98 13.93 -15.00 -6.18
CA PHE A 98 13.63 -13.90 -7.08
C PHE A 98 14.86 -13.03 -7.33
N LYS A 99 15.13 -12.72 -8.60
CA LYS A 99 16.29 -11.93 -9.05
C LYS A 99 15.92 -10.89 -10.13
N GLY A 100 14.65 -10.51 -10.21
CA GLY A 100 14.21 -9.40 -11.06
C GLY A 100 14.42 -8.04 -10.38
N THR A 101 13.51 -7.11 -10.64
CA THR A 101 13.58 -5.75 -10.08
C THR A 101 12.66 -5.60 -8.87
N ILE A 102 13.18 -5.05 -7.77
CA ILE A 102 12.37 -4.61 -6.62
C ILE A 102 12.40 -3.08 -6.57
N VAL A 103 11.22 -2.47 -6.67
CA VAL A 103 11.02 -1.04 -6.42
C VAL A 103 10.63 -0.85 -4.95
N VAL A 104 11.43 -0.06 -4.24
CA VAL A 104 11.31 0.16 -2.81
C VAL A 104 10.89 1.60 -2.53
N GLY A 105 9.70 1.75 -1.96
CA GLY A 105 9.16 3.03 -1.51
C GLY A 105 9.78 3.52 -0.22
N VAL A 106 10.28 4.75 -0.22
CA VAL A 106 10.79 5.42 1.00
C VAL A 106 9.79 6.48 1.45
N THR A 107 9.12 6.19 2.56
CA THR A 107 8.44 7.20 3.39
C THR A 107 9.30 7.41 4.61
N GLU A 108 9.87 8.60 4.77
CA GLU A 108 10.99 8.83 5.69
C GLU A 108 10.64 8.45 7.14
N SER A 109 9.44 8.82 7.60
CA SER A 109 8.97 8.53 8.97
C SER A 109 8.74 7.05 9.27
N LEU A 110 8.57 6.20 8.25
CA LEU A 110 8.37 4.75 8.41
C LEU A 110 9.65 3.99 8.11
N PHE A 111 10.39 4.39 7.07
CA PHE A 111 11.63 3.75 6.66
C PHE A 111 12.71 3.90 7.73
N PHE A 112 12.93 5.12 8.22
CA PHE A 112 13.91 5.41 9.26
C PHE A 112 13.35 5.24 10.67
N SER A 113 12.25 4.49 10.81
CA SER A 113 11.54 4.40 12.09
C SER A 113 12.34 3.59 13.11
N THR A 114 12.42 2.29 12.89
CA THR A 114 13.09 1.34 13.78
C THR A 114 13.32 0.01 13.05
N VAL A 115 14.33 -0.74 13.50
CA VAL A 115 14.54 -2.14 13.11
C VAL A 115 13.97 -3.13 14.14
N PHE A 116 13.15 -2.69 15.09
CA PHE A 116 12.48 -3.59 16.03
C PHE A 116 11.29 -4.30 15.34
N PRO A 117 11.24 -5.65 15.24
CA PRO A 117 10.22 -6.36 14.47
C PRO A 117 8.79 -6.13 14.94
N GLU A 118 8.60 -5.99 16.25
CA GLU A 118 7.29 -5.82 16.90
C GLU A 118 6.88 -4.34 17.04
N ALA A 119 7.68 -3.39 16.54
CA ALA A 119 7.27 -2.00 16.50
C ALA A 119 6.12 -1.79 15.49
N PRO A 120 5.22 -0.80 15.69
CA PRO A 120 4.05 -0.61 14.84
C PRO A 120 4.32 -0.56 13.32
N PRO A 121 5.39 0.09 12.81
CA PRO A 121 5.71 0.09 11.37
C PRO A 121 6.14 -1.27 10.81
N ASN A 122 6.56 -2.21 11.67
CA ASN A 122 7.13 -3.51 11.29
C ASN A 122 6.23 -4.69 11.65
N GLU A 123 5.40 -4.56 12.69
CA GLU A 123 4.58 -5.65 13.22
C GLU A 123 3.65 -6.24 12.16
N LYS A 124 2.95 -5.37 11.41
CA LYS A 124 1.97 -5.79 10.40
C LYS A 124 2.60 -6.61 9.26
N ILE A 125 3.74 -6.16 8.73
CA ILE A 125 4.45 -6.90 7.67
C ILE A 125 5.00 -8.23 8.19
N ASN A 126 5.59 -8.24 9.40
CA ASN A 126 6.07 -9.47 10.02
C ASN A 126 4.95 -10.49 10.28
N LYS A 127 3.77 -10.02 10.70
CA LYS A 127 2.58 -10.86 10.85
C LYS A 127 2.15 -11.47 9.51
N ARG A 128 2.11 -10.69 8.43
CA ARG A 128 1.76 -11.18 7.08
C ARG A 128 2.78 -12.18 6.53
N ILE A 129 4.08 -11.93 6.75
CA ILE A 129 5.16 -12.88 6.41
C ILE A 129 4.98 -14.20 7.17
N LYS A 130 4.72 -14.11 8.48
CA LYS A 130 4.44 -15.31 9.30
C LYS A 130 3.21 -16.05 8.81
N TYR A 131 2.12 -15.33 8.52
CA TYR A 131 0.90 -15.92 7.98
C TYR A 131 1.15 -16.64 6.65
N TYR A 132 1.90 -16.02 5.73
CA TYR A 132 2.29 -16.65 4.46
C TYR A 132 3.02 -17.99 4.65
N LYS A 133 3.91 -18.07 5.66
CA LYS A 133 4.67 -19.28 6.00
C LYS A 133 3.79 -20.34 6.68
N ASP A 134 2.89 -19.92 7.56
CA ASP A 134 2.09 -20.82 8.41
C ASP A 134 0.75 -21.24 7.77
N ARG A 135 0.31 -20.60 6.68
CA ARG A 135 -1.01 -20.84 6.07
C ARG A 135 -1.18 -22.29 5.60
N THR A 136 -2.32 -22.86 5.94
CA THR A 136 -2.69 -24.23 5.57
C THR A 136 -3.34 -24.30 4.18
N TYR A 137 -3.49 -25.52 3.63
CA TYR A 137 -4.31 -25.71 2.42
C TYR A 137 -5.77 -25.31 2.64
N ALA A 138 -6.29 -25.42 3.86
CA ALA A 138 -7.64 -24.99 4.19
C ALA A 138 -7.77 -23.47 4.13
N ASP A 139 -6.78 -22.72 4.63
CA ASP A 139 -6.76 -21.25 4.55
C ASP A 139 -6.75 -20.78 3.10
N ARG A 140 -5.92 -21.41 2.25
CA ARG A 140 -5.87 -21.12 0.81
C ARG A 140 -7.21 -21.36 0.13
N LEU A 141 -7.85 -22.50 0.40
CA LEU A 141 -9.16 -22.84 -0.17
C LEU A 141 -10.25 -21.89 0.34
N ASN A 142 -10.25 -21.56 1.63
CA ASN A 142 -11.21 -20.62 2.22
C ASN A 142 -11.13 -19.26 1.52
N ASN A 143 -9.92 -18.74 1.30
CA ASN A 143 -9.75 -17.48 0.59
C ASN A 143 -10.19 -17.56 -0.88
N SER A 144 -9.83 -18.62 -1.61
CA SER A 144 -10.29 -18.79 -3.00
C SER A 144 -11.82 -18.83 -3.12
N LEU A 145 -12.52 -19.33 -2.09
CA LEU A 145 -13.97 -19.34 -2.03
C LEU A 145 -14.57 -18.01 -1.55
N SER A 146 -13.82 -17.18 -0.80
CA SER A 146 -14.31 -15.89 -0.30
C SER A 146 -14.26 -14.79 -1.35
N ILE A 147 -13.25 -14.77 -2.24
CA ILE A 147 -13.07 -13.72 -3.26
C ILE A 147 -14.34 -13.47 -4.10
N PRO A 148 -15.00 -14.49 -4.70
CA PRO A 148 -16.22 -14.25 -5.49
C PRO A 148 -17.37 -13.67 -4.66
N ILE A 149 -17.44 -14.02 -3.37
CA ILE A 149 -18.47 -13.55 -2.45
C ILE A 149 -18.22 -12.08 -2.07
N GLN A 150 -16.97 -11.74 -1.71
CA GLN A 150 -16.57 -10.37 -1.40
C GLN A 150 -16.81 -9.44 -2.59
N ASN A 151 -16.40 -9.85 -3.81
CA ASN A 151 -16.62 -9.07 -5.04
C ASN A 151 -18.09 -8.95 -5.46
N SER A 152 -18.99 -9.75 -4.89
CA SER A 152 -20.42 -9.70 -5.23
C SER A 152 -21.24 -8.83 -4.28
N PHE A 153 -20.86 -8.75 -3.00
CA PHE A 153 -21.72 -8.22 -1.95
C PHE A 153 -21.02 -7.17 -1.09
N ALA A 154 -21.60 -5.97 -1.03
CA ALA A 154 -21.07 -4.86 -0.22
C ALA A 154 -21.09 -5.19 1.28
N PHE A 155 -22.10 -5.94 1.77
CA PHE A 155 -22.21 -6.26 3.19
C PHE A 155 -21.11 -7.17 3.75
N VAL A 156 -20.32 -7.82 2.89
CA VAL A 156 -19.29 -8.77 3.30
C VAL A 156 -18.03 -8.05 3.78
N SER A 157 -17.82 -6.81 3.35
CA SER A 157 -16.64 -5.99 3.66
C SER A 157 -16.28 -6.00 5.15
N ASP A 158 -14.99 -6.12 5.45
CA ASP A 158 -14.42 -6.07 6.80
C ASP A 158 -14.09 -4.64 7.26
N VAL A 159 -14.55 -3.63 6.52
CA VAL A 159 -14.48 -2.22 6.95
C VAL A 159 -14.97 -2.11 8.40
N SER A 160 -14.13 -1.44 9.21
CA SER A 160 -14.28 -1.33 10.66
C SER A 160 -14.09 0.11 11.11
N GLY A 161 -14.34 0.38 12.39
CA GLY A 161 -14.29 1.74 12.92
C GLY A 161 -15.51 2.56 12.50
N VAL A 162 -15.29 3.84 12.16
CA VAL A 162 -16.36 4.82 11.94
C VAL A 162 -17.21 4.57 10.70
N ASP A 163 -16.69 3.79 9.75
CA ASP A 163 -17.42 3.37 8.55
C ASP A 163 -17.83 1.89 8.60
N GLY A 164 -17.66 1.25 9.76
CA GLY A 164 -17.86 -0.19 9.89
C GLY A 164 -19.32 -0.60 9.72
N ILE A 165 -19.57 -1.50 8.77
CA ILE A 165 -20.93 -1.97 8.44
C ILE A 165 -21.34 -3.26 9.16
N LYS A 166 -20.39 -3.89 9.85
CA LYS A 166 -20.63 -5.11 10.65
C LYS A 166 -21.43 -4.78 11.90
N LEU A 167 -22.23 -5.75 12.35
CA LEU A 167 -23.06 -5.61 13.56
C LEU A 167 -22.26 -5.11 14.77
N LYS A 168 -21.02 -5.57 14.94
CA LYS A 168 -20.14 -5.09 16.01
C LYS A 168 -19.94 -3.57 15.95
N SER A 169 -19.57 -3.04 14.78
CA SER A 169 -19.36 -1.62 14.54
C SER A 169 -20.63 -0.80 14.80
N LEU A 170 -21.78 -1.31 14.33
CA LEU A 170 -23.08 -0.67 14.59
C LEU A 170 -23.47 -0.66 16.07
N LEU A 171 -23.12 -1.72 16.81
CA LEU A 171 -23.32 -1.77 18.26
C LEU A 171 -22.36 -0.82 19.00
N ASP A 172 -21.15 -0.60 18.46
CA ASP A 172 -20.17 0.33 19.02
C ASP A 172 -20.66 1.79 18.95
N GLU A 173 -21.51 2.13 17.95
CA GLU A 173 -22.18 3.43 17.85
C GLU A 173 -23.20 3.68 18.97
N ILE A 174 -23.74 2.63 19.59
CA ILE A 174 -24.72 2.76 20.68
C ILE A 174 -24.00 3.23 21.95
N LYS A 175 -24.09 4.54 22.24
CA LYS A 175 -23.50 5.14 23.43
C LYS A 175 -24.40 4.92 24.66
N ILE A 176 -24.02 3.97 25.51
CA ILE A 176 -24.61 3.76 26.84
C ILE A 176 -23.63 4.28 27.90
N GLY A 177 -24.06 5.27 28.68
CA GLY A 177 -23.26 5.87 29.77
C GLY A 177 -22.13 6.78 29.28
N GLU A 178 -21.30 7.23 30.22
CA GLU A 178 -20.06 7.96 29.92
C GLU A 178 -18.97 6.96 29.52
N ARG A 179 -18.51 7.05 28.27
CA ARG A 179 -17.36 6.29 27.77
C ARG A 179 -16.13 7.19 27.79
N VAL A 180 -14.95 6.60 28.04
CA VAL A 180 -13.68 7.30 27.86
C VAL A 180 -13.60 7.78 26.40
N PRO A 181 -13.39 9.08 26.13
CA PRO A 181 -13.25 9.58 24.77
C PRO A 181 -12.03 8.94 24.10
N ASP A 182 -12.22 8.38 22.92
CA ASP A 182 -11.10 8.02 22.04
C ASP A 182 -10.47 9.34 21.53
N PRO A 183 -9.18 9.61 21.81
CA PRO A 183 -8.53 10.83 21.36
C PRO A 183 -8.28 10.85 19.84
N MET A 184 -8.38 9.70 19.16
CA MET A 184 -8.15 9.60 17.72
C MET A 184 -9.34 10.22 16.94
N PRO A 185 -9.08 11.13 15.97
CA PRO A 185 -10.12 11.60 15.08
C PRO A 185 -10.73 10.45 14.27
N PRO A 186 -12.01 10.53 13.86
CA PRO A 186 -12.63 9.57 12.95
C PRO A 186 -11.75 9.32 11.71
N PHE A 187 -11.32 8.07 11.53
CA PHE A 187 -10.52 7.68 10.38
C PHE A 187 -11.39 6.94 9.38
N HIS A 188 -11.89 7.70 8.40
CA HIS A 188 -12.77 7.19 7.37
C HIS A 188 -11.98 6.39 6.33
N VAL A 189 -12.60 5.35 5.78
CA VAL A 189 -12.12 4.67 4.58
C VAL A 189 -12.12 5.66 3.44
N PHE A 190 -10.97 5.75 2.77
CA PHE A 190 -10.73 6.75 1.73
C PHE A 190 -10.10 6.14 0.48
N SER A 191 -10.12 4.81 0.38
CA SER A 191 -9.58 4.01 -0.71
C SER A 191 -10.33 2.70 -0.89
N SER A 192 -10.17 2.08 -2.06
CA SER A 192 -10.63 0.72 -2.38
C SER A 192 -9.50 -0.08 -3.03
N VAL A 193 -9.52 -1.41 -2.88
CA VAL A 193 -8.53 -2.32 -3.45
C VAL A 193 -9.19 -3.41 -4.30
N ASP A 194 -8.54 -3.82 -5.37
CA ASP A 194 -8.97 -4.93 -6.23
C ASP A 194 -8.27 -6.28 -5.93
N GLU A 195 -8.63 -7.34 -6.67
CA GLU A 195 -8.03 -8.68 -6.56
C GLU A 195 -6.51 -8.70 -6.74
N SER A 196 -5.98 -7.76 -7.52
CA SER A 196 -4.57 -7.65 -7.81
C SER A 196 -3.78 -6.86 -6.76
N ARG A 197 -4.47 -6.37 -5.72
CA ARG A 197 -3.97 -5.37 -4.79
C ARG A 197 -3.59 -4.07 -5.51
N ASN A 198 -4.34 -3.64 -6.51
CA ASN A 198 -4.26 -2.26 -6.99
C ASN A 198 -5.16 -1.40 -6.09
N LEU A 199 -4.56 -0.45 -5.36
CA LEU A 199 -5.29 0.40 -4.42
C LEU A 199 -5.50 1.78 -5.02
N ARG A 200 -6.73 2.28 -4.92
CA ARG A 200 -7.13 3.59 -5.45
C ARG A 200 -7.80 4.45 -4.39
N MET A 201 -7.42 5.73 -4.35
CA MET A 201 -8.12 6.73 -3.54
C MET A 201 -9.56 6.93 -4.06
N THR A 202 -10.52 7.09 -3.16
CA THR A 202 -11.90 7.38 -3.58
C THR A 202 -12.05 8.77 -4.19
N GLU A 203 -12.95 8.91 -5.14
CA GLU A 203 -13.30 10.20 -5.77
C GLU A 203 -13.74 11.24 -4.72
N ARG A 204 -14.42 10.80 -3.66
CA ARG A 204 -14.85 11.66 -2.55
C ARG A 204 -13.65 12.32 -1.87
N THR A 205 -12.59 11.56 -1.59
CA THR A 205 -11.36 12.12 -0.99
C THR A 205 -10.71 13.15 -1.91
N ALA A 206 -10.72 12.90 -3.22
CA ALA A 206 -10.11 13.81 -4.19
C ALA A 206 -10.90 15.11 -4.37
N THR A 207 -12.23 15.05 -4.32
CA THR A 207 -13.11 16.17 -4.73
C THR A 207 -13.77 16.92 -3.56
N ASP A 208 -14.03 16.25 -2.43
CA ASP A 208 -14.63 16.85 -1.24
C ASP A 208 -13.55 17.28 -0.25
N THR A 209 -13.17 18.56 -0.32
CA THR A 209 -12.17 19.16 0.58
C THR A 209 -12.52 19.06 2.06
N ALA A 210 -13.82 18.99 2.42
CA ALA A 210 -14.24 18.82 3.80
C ALA A 210 -13.98 17.38 4.27
N PHE A 211 -14.29 16.39 3.43
CA PHE A 211 -13.98 14.99 3.69
C PHE A 211 -12.46 14.75 3.75
N ALA A 212 -11.68 15.24 2.80
CA ALA A 212 -10.22 15.19 2.84
C ALA A 212 -9.66 15.86 4.11
N GLY A 213 -10.31 16.94 4.56
CA GLY A 213 -10.02 17.61 5.83
C GLY A 213 -10.19 16.73 7.08
N THR A 214 -11.00 15.68 7.03
CA THR A 214 -11.10 14.69 8.12
C THR A 214 -9.86 13.81 8.20
N ILE A 215 -9.35 13.36 7.05
CA ILE A 215 -8.14 12.53 6.95
C ILE A 215 -6.90 13.35 7.34
N LYS A 216 -6.82 14.63 6.93
CA LYS A 216 -5.76 15.57 7.37
C LYS A 216 -5.63 15.68 8.89
N LYS A 217 -6.75 15.64 9.63
CA LYS A 217 -6.74 15.66 11.10
C LYS A 217 -6.12 14.39 11.68
N VAL A 218 -6.33 13.24 11.05
CA VAL A 218 -5.71 11.97 11.45
C VAL A 218 -4.19 12.04 11.29
N TRP A 219 -3.67 12.62 10.20
CA TRP A 219 -2.22 12.83 10.05
C TRP A 219 -1.64 13.75 11.10
N MET A 220 -2.34 14.84 11.42
CA MET A 220 -1.92 15.72 12.51
C MET A 220 -1.94 14.99 13.86
N PHE A 221 -2.91 14.10 14.10
CA PHE A 221 -2.96 13.28 15.29
C PHE A 221 -1.74 12.35 15.38
N PHE A 222 -1.45 11.57 14.33
CA PHE A 222 -0.27 10.68 14.33
C PHE A 222 1.04 11.44 14.47
N ARG A 223 1.17 12.60 13.82
CA ARG A 223 2.32 13.48 13.99
C ARG A 223 2.51 13.90 15.45
N ASN A 224 1.43 14.26 16.16
CA ASN A 224 1.51 14.71 17.55
C ASN A 224 1.75 13.53 18.52
N ALA A 225 1.17 12.37 18.23
CA ALA A 225 1.37 11.15 19.01
C ALA A 225 2.82 10.63 18.91
N GLY A 226 3.48 10.85 17.76
CA GLY A 226 4.89 10.51 17.53
C GLY A 226 5.91 11.54 18.05
N GLY A 227 5.54 12.46 18.95
CA GLY A 227 6.40 13.57 19.38
C GLY A 227 7.73 13.18 20.03
N ASP A 228 7.81 11.97 20.62
CA ASP A 228 9.02 11.42 21.26
C ASP A 228 9.75 10.40 20.38
N PHE A 229 9.38 10.30 19.09
CA PHE A 229 9.98 9.36 18.16
C PHE A 229 11.37 9.83 17.70
N GLU A 230 12.41 9.04 18.00
CA GLU A 230 13.77 9.24 17.49
C GLU A 230 14.04 8.31 16.31
N PRO A 231 14.38 8.83 15.10
CA PRO A 231 14.71 8.00 13.95
C PRO A 231 15.94 7.11 14.17
N GLU A 232 15.81 5.80 13.95
CA GLU A 232 16.93 4.84 13.92
C GLU A 232 17.63 4.85 12.55
N LYS A 233 18.06 6.02 12.10
CA LYS A 233 18.59 6.23 10.74
C LYS A 233 19.73 5.28 10.38
N GLU A 234 20.75 5.18 11.22
CA GLU A 234 21.92 4.33 10.98
C GLU A 234 21.52 2.85 10.87
N ALA A 235 20.79 2.34 11.86
CA ALA A 235 20.39 0.93 11.91
C ALA A 235 19.49 0.52 10.73
N THR A 236 18.48 1.33 10.41
CA THR A 236 17.58 1.10 9.26
C THR A 236 18.32 1.16 7.92
N THR A 237 19.28 2.08 7.78
CA THR A 237 20.09 2.20 6.56
C THR A 237 21.01 0.99 6.41
N GLU A 238 21.69 0.58 7.47
CA GLU A 238 22.57 -0.59 7.46
C GLU A 238 21.78 -1.86 7.14
N PHE A 239 20.63 -2.07 7.80
CA PHE A 239 19.72 -3.19 7.53
C PHE A 239 19.31 -3.26 6.05
N PHE A 240 18.95 -2.10 5.47
CA PHE A 240 18.58 -2.03 4.06
C PHE A 240 19.77 -2.34 3.13
N VAL A 241 20.92 -1.70 3.36
CA VAL A 241 22.13 -1.83 2.54
C VAL A 241 22.67 -3.27 2.54
N GLU A 242 22.61 -3.96 3.68
CA GLU A 242 22.99 -5.38 3.76
C GLU A 242 22.10 -6.25 2.86
N ASN A 243 20.80 -6.01 2.85
CA ASN A 243 19.86 -6.72 1.98
C ASN A 243 20.04 -6.32 0.50
N VAL A 244 20.33 -5.05 0.19
CA VAL A 244 20.68 -4.62 -1.17
C VAL A 244 21.89 -5.39 -1.69
N LYS A 245 22.94 -5.51 -0.88
CA LYS A 245 24.15 -6.24 -1.27
C LYS A 245 23.83 -7.70 -1.58
N LYS A 246 23.14 -8.40 -0.67
CA LYS A 246 22.72 -9.80 -0.88
C LYS A 246 21.88 -9.98 -2.15
N PHE A 247 20.95 -9.05 -2.41
CA PHE A 247 20.09 -9.11 -3.58
C PHE A 247 20.87 -8.90 -4.89
N ARG A 248 21.76 -7.90 -4.91
CA ARG A 248 22.64 -7.63 -6.06
C ARG A 248 23.61 -8.77 -6.32
N ASP A 249 24.16 -9.39 -5.28
CA ASP A 249 25.09 -10.53 -5.39
C ASP A 249 24.45 -11.75 -6.10
N ARG A 250 23.11 -11.90 -6.05
CA ARG A 250 22.38 -12.92 -6.80
C ARG A 250 21.80 -12.46 -8.15
N GLY A 251 22.15 -11.25 -8.60
CA GLY A 251 21.71 -10.68 -9.87
C GLY A 251 20.42 -9.85 -9.82
N GLY A 252 19.87 -9.61 -8.63
CA GLY A 252 18.68 -8.78 -8.44
C GLY A 252 18.97 -7.28 -8.61
N LYS A 253 17.95 -6.53 -9.03
CA LYS A 253 18.01 -5.06 -9.20
C LYS A 253 17.13 -4.36 -8.16
N VAL A 254 17.66 -3.33 -7.52
CA VAL A 254 16.90 -2.52 -6.55
C VAL A 254 16.74 -1.12 -7.13
N VAL A 255 15.56 -0.54 -7.00
CA VAL A 255 15.28 0.86 -7.33
C VAL A 255 14.58 1.51 -6.15
N LEU A 256 15.04 2.68 -5.71
CA LEU A 256 14.35 3.47 -4.70
C LEU A 256 13.38 4.46 -5.35
N ILE A 257 12.21 4.66 -4.73
CA ILE A 257 11.29 5.74 -5.08
C ILE A 257 10.82 6.47 -3.83
N ARG A 258 10.81 7.80 -3.88
CA ARG A 258 10.18 8.67 -2.89
C ARG A 258 9.02 9.39 -3.57
N CYS A 259 7.81 8.86 -3.39
CA CYS A 259 6.58 9.41 -3.97
C CYS A 259 6.23 10.79 -3.37
N PRO A 260 5.36 11.58 -4.02
CA PRO A 260 4.99 12.90 -3.55
C PRO A 260 4.34 12.91 -2.16
N SER A 261 4.46 14.06 -1.50
CA SER A 261 3.63 14.46 -0.36
C SER A 261 3.52 15.98 -0.39
N THR A 262 2.43 16.54 0.13
CA THR A 262 2.18 17.99 0.09
C THR A 262 1.79 18.55 1.46
N GLY A 263 1.48 19.85 1.49
CA GLY A 263 0.97 20.54 2.68
C GLY A 263 1.79 20.34 3.95
N ASP A 264 1.09 20.17 5.07
CA ASP A 264 1.71 20.06 6.40
C ASP A 264 2.51 18.76 6.59
N VAL A 265 2.13 17.68 5.88
CA VAL A 265 2.89 16.42 5.88
C VAL A 265 4.28 16.66 5.29
N ARG A 266 4.37 17.25 4.08
CA ARG A 266 5.67 17.56 3.48
C ARG A 266 6.45 18.60 4.28
N GLY A 267 5.77 19.60 4.84
CA GLY A 267 6.39 20.60 5.71
C GLY A 267 7.04 19.98 6.95
N PHE A 268 6.37 19.02 7.58
CA PHE A 268 6.92 18.23 8.69
C PHE A 268 8.11 17.38 8.26
N GLU A 269 7.99 16.65 7.15
CA GLU A 269 9.05 15.76 6.65
C GLU A 269 10.32 16.54 6.32
N LYS A 270 10.22 17.70 5.67
CA LYS A 270 11.38 18.57 5.39
C LYS A 270 12.10 19.02 6.64
N LYS A 271 11.37 19.16 7.76
CA LYS A 271 11.92 19.60 9.04
C LYS A 271 12.57 18.46 9.82
N VAL A 272 11.92 17.31 9.90
CA VAL A 272 12.35 16.16 10.74
C VAL A 272 13.29 15.23 10.00
N PHE A 273 13.10 15.09 8.68
CA PHE A 273 13.92 14.26 7.80
C PHE A 273 14.54 15.11 6.69
N PRO A 274 15.48 16.03 7.01
CA PRO A 274 16.18 16.80 5.98
C PRO A 274 16.78 15.87 4.93
N ARG A 275 16.43 16.12 3.66
CA ARG A 275 16.80 15.25 2.53
C ARG A 275 18.29 14.88 2.51
N LYS A 276 19.17 15.87 2.71
CA LYS A 276 20.63 15.70 2.72
C LYS A 276 21.13 14.72 3.79
N GLU A 277 20.41 14.62 4.91
CA GLU A 277 20.82 13.81 6.06
C GLU A 277 20.23 12.40 6.03
N TYR A 278 19.14 12.20 5.29
CA TYR A 278 18.37 10.95 5.25
C TYR A 278 18.33 10.34 3.86
N TRP A 279 17.55 10.90 2.94
CA TRP A 279 17.39 10.36 1.58
C TRP A 279 18.71 10.32 0.82
N ASP A 280 19.43 11.44 0.74
CA ASP A 280 20.68 11.50 -0.05
C ASP A 280 21.75 10.55 0.55
N GLN A 281 21.78 10.39 1.89
CA GLN A 281 22.67 9.44 2.58
C GLN A 281 22.28 7.98 2.33
N LEU A 282 20.98 7.67 2.30
CA LEU A 282 20.49 6.34 1.95
C LEU A 282 20.89 5.99 0.50
N VAL A 283 20.68 6.91 -0.44
CA VAL A 283 21.05 6.72 -1.85
C VAL A 283 22.55 6.51 -2.00
N GLU A 284 23.37 7.36 -1.37
CA GLU A 284 24.83 7.24 -1.39
C GLU A 284 25.32 5.89 -0.85
N LYS A 285 24.77 5.44 0.29
CA LYS A 285 25.20 4.19 0.94
C LYS A 285 24.68 2.93 0.25
N SER A 286 23.50 2.99 -0.36
CA SER A 286 22.92 1.84 -1.06
C SER A 286 23.46 1.67 -2.47
N ASP A 287 23.91 2.74 -3.12
CA ASP A 287 24.44 2.72 -4.49
C ASP A 287 23.45 2.05 -5.46
N VAL A 288 22.19 2.47 -5.39
CA VAL A 288 21.11 1.99 -6.28
C VAL A 288 20.45 3.16 -6.99
N PRO A 289 19.85 2.93 -8.18
CA PRO A 289 19.00 3.93 -8.82
C PRO A 289 17.91 4.44 -7.86
N ALA A 290 17.72 5.76 -7.83
CA ALA A 290 16.82 6.38 -6.88
C ALA A 290 16.07 7.56 -7.50
N TYR A 291 14.76 7.57 -7.30
CA TYR A 291 13.85 8.55 -7.90
C TYR A 291 13.13 9.32 -6.80
N HIS A 292 13.64 10.51 -6.48
CA HIS A 292 12.94 11.44 -5.61
C HIS A 292 12.01 12.30 -6.46
N PHE A 293 10.72 12.37 -6.12
CA PHE A 293 9.74 13.11 -6.94
C PHE A 293 10.16 14.57 -7.24
N GLU A 294 10.77 15.28 -6.28
CA GLU A 294 11.27 16.66 -6.49
C GLU A 294 12.40 16.80 -7.53
N ASP A 295 13.06 15.72 -7.95
CA ASP A 295 14.18 15.78 -8.91
C ASP A 295 13.74 15.76 -10.37
N TYR A 296 12.48 15.41 -10.64
CA TYR A 296 11.98 15.18 -11.99
C TYR A 296 10.77 16.06 -12.26
N GLN A 297 10.82 16.83 -13.35
CA GLN A 297 9.74 17.75 -13.73
C GLN A 297 8.38 17.05 -13.86
N LYS A 298 8.35 15.81 -14.38
CA LYS A 298 7.12 15.02 -14.51
C LYS A 298 6.62 14.42 -13.19
N LEU A 299 7.46 14.38 -12.14
CA LEU A 299 7.10 13.74 -10.86
C LEU A 299 6.77 14.74 -9.74
N LYS A 300 7.09 16.02 -9.91
CA LYS A 300 7.14 16.98 -8.80
C LYS A 300 5.88 17.83 -8.57
N ASP A 301 5.04 17.99 -9.60
CA ASP A 301 3.98 19.01 -9.64
C ASP A 301 2.58 18.41 -9.34
N TYR A 302 2.48 17.59 -8.29
CA TYR A 302 1.23 16.99 -7.82
C TYR A 302 0.73 17.63 -6.52
N ASP A 303 -0.59 17.59 -6.29
CA ASP A 303 -1.19 17.95 -5.00
C ASP A 303 -1.97 16.80 -4.36
N CYS A 304 -1.47 16.28 -3.24
CA CYS A 304 -2.12 15.21 -2.49
C CYS A 304 -3.39 15.73 -1.79
N PRO A 305 -4.59 15.20 -2.09
CA PRO A 305 -5.85 15.71 -1.53
C PRO A 305 -5.87 15.73 0.00
N GLU A 306 -5.28 14.71 0.64
CA GLU A 306 -5.15 14.55 2.09
C GLU A 306 -3.71 14.77 2.60
N TRP A 307 -2.81 15.31 1.76
CA TRP A 307 -1.39 15.63 1.98
C TRP A 307 -0.36 14.49 1.90
N SER A 308 -0.78 13.22 1.88
CA SER A 308 0.13 12.06 1.93
C SER A 308 0.13 11.19 0.67
N HIS A 309 -0.98 11.15 -0.08
CA HIS A 309 -1.23 10.23 -1.20
C HIS A 309 -1.79 10.98 -2.40
N LEU A 310 -1.48 10.49 -3.60
CA LEU A 310 -2.03 11.02 -4.84
C LEU A 310 -3.51 10.68 -4.98
N SER A 311 -4.23 11.54 -5.74
CA SER A 311 -5.55 11.16 -6.24
C SER A 311 -5.43 9.97 -7.20
N ALA A 312 -6.53 9.28 -7.47
CA ALA A 312 -6.52 8.13 -8.37
C ALA A 312 -6.03 8.50 -9.80
N GLU A 313 -6.41 9.68 -10.31
CA GLU A 313 -5.98 10.20 -11.62
C GLU A 313 -4.51 10.65 -11.60
N ASP A 314 -4.07 11.31 -10.53
CA ASP A 314 -2.67 11.72 -10.40
C ASP A 314 -1.73 10.52 -10.26
N ALA A 315 -2.17 9.45 -9.58
CA ALA A 315 -1.42 8.22 -9.45
C ALA A 315 -1.23 7.50 -10.79
N ASP A 316 -2.22 7.56 -11.69
CA ASP A 316 -2.10 7.04 -13.05
C ASP A 316 -0.99 7.78 -13.81
N ASN A 317 -1.10 9.12 -13.88
CA ASN A 317 -0.11 9.98 -14.52
C ASN A 317 1.30 9.84 -13.91
N PHE A 318 1.39 9.73 -12.58
CA PHE A 318 2.66 9.54 -11.87
C PHE A 318 3.30 8.21 -12.23
N THR A 319 2.50 7.15 -12.34
CA THR A 319 2.97 5.82 -12.70
C THR A 319 3.53 5.80 -14.12
N GLU A 320 2.80 6.35 -15.10
CA GLU A 320 3.28 6.48 -16.47
C GLU A 320 4.62 7.22 -16.52
N ALA A 321 4.70 8.37 -15.85
CA ALA A 321 5.92 9.19 -15.80
C ALA A 321 7.09 8.47 -15.11
N PHE A 322 6.83 7.68 -14.08
CA PHE A 322 7.87 6.90 -13.39
C PHE A 322 8.34 5.73 -14.24
N VAL A 323 7.44 4.99 -14.87
CA VAL A 323 7.75 3.89 -15.78
C VAL A 323 8.57 4.38 -16.98
N ASP A 324 8.21 5.52 -17.56
CA ASP A 324 8.99 6.24 -18.58
C ASP A 324 10.45 6.44 -18.17
N LEU A 325 10.68 6.88 -16.93
CA LEU A 325 12.03 7.13 -16.40
C LEU A 325 12.80 5.82 -16.24
N LEU A 326 12.16 4.77 -15.71
CA LEU A 326 12.78 3.45 -15.57
C LEU A 326 13.17 2.85 -16.92
N PHE A 327 12.35 3.04 -17.96
CA PHE A 327 12.67 2.64 -19.31
C PHE A 327 13.88 3.37 -19.87
N ARG A 328 13.85 4.70 -19.80
CA ARG A 328 14.92 5.55 -20.32
C ARG A 328 16.26 5.24 -19.67
N ASP A 329 16.23 4.93 -18.37
CA ASP A 329 17.43 4.67 -17.58
C ASP A 329 17.82 3.16 -17.59
N GLY A 330 17.04 2.30 -18.28
CA GLY A 330 17.36 0.90 -18.55
C GLY A 330 17.14 -0.06 -17.38
N HIS A 331 16.25 0.29 -16.44
CA HIS A 331 15.98 -0.53 -15.25
C HIS A 331 14.88 -1.58 -15.45
N ILE A 332 14.01 -1.38 -16.45
CA ILE A 332 12.95 -2.31 -16.86
C ILE A 332 12.87 -2.38 -18.39
N SER A 333 12.23 -3.43 -18.93
CA SER A 333 12.06 -3.67 -20.37
C SER A 333 10.60 -3.93 -20.73
N LYS A 334 10.20 -3.55 -21.96
CA LYS A 334 8.86 -3.83 -22.47
C LYS A 334 8.75 -5.32 -22.76
N SER A 335 7.56 -5.86 -22.57
CA SER A 335 7.20 -7.19 -23.04
C SER A 335 7.24 -7.23 -24.56
N ASP A 336 7.81 -8.27 -25.14
CA ASP A 336 7.83 -8.54 -26.59
C ASP A 336 6.42 -8.47 -27.23
N ARG A 337 5.36 -8.64 -26.42
CA ARG A 337 3.96 -8.58 -26.85
C ARG A 337 3.48 -7.17 -27.20
N ILE A 338 4.04 -6.12 -26.56
CA ILE A 338 3.69 -4.72 -26.87
C ILE A 338 4.38 -4.27 -28.16
N ASP A 339 5.62 -4.69 -28.39
CA ASP A 339 6.36 -4.34 -29.61
C ASP A 339 5.69 -4.88 -30.89
N GLN A 340 4.84 -5.91 -30.78
CA GLN A 340 4.03 -6.41 -31.89
C GLN A 340 2.76 -5.59 -32.15
N LEU A 341 2.25 -4.86 -31.17
CA LEU A 341 1.06 -4.01 -31.28
C LEU A 341 1.38 -2.61 -31.78
N THR A 342 2.60 -2.10 -31.55
CA THR A 342 3.05 -0.78 -32.02
C THR A 342 3.68 -0.79 -33.40
N ASN A 343 4.04 -1.97 -33.92
CA ASN A 343 4.61 -2.17 -35.26
C ASN A 343 3.59 -2.62 -36.34
N ASN A 344 2.28 -2.57 -36.03
CA ASN A 344 1.17 -2.74 -36.98
C ASN A 344 0.30 -1.48 -37.00
#